data_AF-A1AY43-F1
#
_entry.id   AF-A1AY43-F1
#
_cell.length_a   1.000
_cell.length_b   1.000
_cell.length_c   1.000
_cell.angle_alpha   90.00
_cell.angle_beta   90.00
_cell.angle_gamma   90.00
#
_symmetry.space_group_name_H-M   'P 1'
#
loop_
_entity.id
_entity.type
_entity.pdbx_description
1 polymer ?
#
loop_
_entity_poly.entity_id
_entity_poly.type
_entity_poly.pdbx_seq_one_letter_code
_entity_poly.pdbx_strand_id
1 'polypeptide(L)' 'MPIEIERKFLLANEDWRAAVSRSTRLRDGILAFYDGRKIRIRFYDEKATLTVKGPRKGLARDEFEYEIRNRPIVTAATEP' A
#
# COMPACT_ATOMS: atom_id res chain seq x y z
N MET A 1 1.03 -14.94 16.85
CA MET A 1 0.92 -13.79 15.92
C MET A 1 0.72 -14.35 14.52
N PRO A 2 -0.33 -13.95 13.77
CA PRO A 2 -0.52 -14.42 12.41
C PRO A 2 0.60 -13.89 11.50
N ILE A 3 1.15 -14.74 10.64
CA ILE A 3 2.17 -14.38 9.64
C ILE A 3 1.45 -14.24 8.30
N GLU A 4 1.55 -13.07 7.67
CA GLU A 4 1.03 -12.86 6.33
C GLU A 4 1.87 -13.61 5.29
N ILE A 5 1.22 -14.30 4.35
CA ILE A 5 1.85 -14.97 3.21
C ILE A 5 1.37 -14.30 1.93
N GLU A 6 2.23 -13.51 1.29
CA GLU A 6 1.94 -12.80 0.02
C GLU A 6 2.67 -13.49 -1.15
N ARG A 7 1.98 -13.72 -2.27
CA ARG A 7 2.57 -14.16 -3.55
C ARG A 7 2.19 -13.21 -4.67
N LYS A 8 3.17 -12.85 -5.52
CA LYS A 8 2.96 -11.97 -6.68
C LYS A 8 3.24 -12.75 -7.95
N PHE A 9 2.35 -12.59 -8.91
CA PHE A 9 2.43 -13.25 -10.21
C PHE A 9 2.36 -12.19 -11.30
N LEU A 10 3.08 -12.42 -12.40
CA LEU A 10 2.87 -11.66 -13.62
C LEU A 10 1.54 -12.10 -14.25
N LEU A 11 0.74 -11.16 -14.72
CA LEU A 11 -0.52 -11.46 -15.40
C LEU A 11 -0.24 -11.86 -16.85
N ALA A 12 -0.93 -12.89 -17.34
CA ALA A 12 -0.73 -13.39 -18.70
C ALA A 12 -1.40 -12.50 -19.76
N ASN A 13 -2.55 -11.89 -19.43
CA ASN A 13 -3.35 -11.04 -20.30
C ASN A 13 -4.30 -10.15 -19.47
N GLU A 14 -5.29 -9.52 -20.10
CA GLU A 14 -6.25 -8.61 -19.45
C GLU A 14 -7.60 -9.24 -19.06
N ASP A 15 -7.80 -10.55 -19.29
CA ASP A 15 -9.09 -11.22 -19.10
C ASP A 15 -9.59 -11.15 -17.65
N TRP A 16 -8.67 -11.02 -16.69
CA TRP A 16 -8.96 -10.83 -15.27
C TRP A 16 -9.86 -9.62 -15.00
N ARG A 17 -9.84 -8.60 -15.87
CA ARG A 17 -10.63 -7.36 -15.71
C ARG A 17 -12.13 -7.64 -15.68
N ALA A 18 -12.60 -8.62 -16.46
CA ALA A 18 -14.02 -8.99 -16.51
C ALA A 18 -14.52 -9.61 -15.18
N ALA A 19 -13.61 -10.16 -14.37
CA ALA A 19 -13.93 -10.75 -13.07
C ALA A 19 -13.88 -9.74 -11.91
N VAL A 20 -13.55 -8.46 -12.17
CA VAL A 20 -13.42 -7.44 -11.13
C VAL A 20 -14.79 -7.02 -10.62
N SER A 21 -15.06 -7.25 -9.34
CA SER A 21 -16.28 -6.78 -8.65
C SER A 21 -16.14 -5.43 -7.96
N ARG A 22 -14.89 -4.99 -7.70
CA ARG A 22 -14.58 -3.71 -7.04
C ARG A 22 -13.22 -3.20 -7.47
N SER A 23 -13.10 -1.90 -7.68
CA SER A 23 -11.83 -1.20 -7.88
C SER A 23 -11.67 -0.07 -6.86
N THR A 24 -10.43 0.20 -6.47
CA THR A 24 -10.09 1.38 -5.66
C THR A 24 -8.77 1.97 -6.13
N ARG A 25 -8.63 3.29 -6.04
CA ARG A 25 -7.40 3.99 -6.38
C ARG A 25 -6.48 3.98 -5.17
N LEU A 26 -5.34 3.31 -5.30
CA LEU A 26 -4.28 3.32 -4.30
C LEU A 26 -3.28 4.44 -4.61
N ARG A 27 -2.88 5.21 -3.58
CA ARG A 27 -1.78 6.19 -3.67
C ARG A 27 -0.79 5.91 -2.56
N ASP A 28 0.45 5.61 -2.94
CA ASP A 28 1.53 5.27 -2.01
C ASP A 28 2.53 6.42 -1.89
N GLY A 29 2.77 6.87 -0.66
CA GLY A 29 3.90 7.71 -0.29
C GLY A 29 4.94 6.85 0.43
N ILE A 30 6.10 6.64 -0.20
CA ILE A 30 7.23 5.96 0.44
C ILE A 30 7.99 6.99 1.26
N LEU A 31 7.99 6.85 2.58
CA LEU A 31 8.68 7.78 3.48
C LEU A 31 10.13 7.36 3.72
N ALA A 32 10.38 6.06 3.78
CA ALA A 32 11.71 5.52 3.98
C ALA A 32 11.84 4.15 3.33
N PHE A 33 13.02 3.89 2.76
CA PHE A 33 13.41 2.58 2.28
C PHE A 33 14.92 2.41 2.51
N TYR A 34 15.29 1.43 3.32
CA TYR A 34 16.70 1.18 3.63
C TYR A 34 16.88 -0.27 4.03
N ASP A 35 17.85 -0.95 3.40
CA ASP A 35 18.26 -2.32 3.75
C ASP A 35 17.06 -3.28 3.97
N GLY A 36 16.20 -3.36 2.95
CA GLY A 36 15.00 -4.21 2.97
C GLY A 36 13.85 -3.74 3.88
N ARG A 37 14.04 -2.70 4.70
CA ARG A 37 13.02 -2.08 5.54
C ARG A 37 12.27 -1.01 4.75
N LYS A 38 10.99 -0.82 5.03
CA LYS A 38 10.13 0.14 4.32
C LYS A 38 9.11 0.77 5.25
N ILE A 39 8.98 2.08 5.15
CA ILE A 39 7.87 2.85 5.74
C ILE A 39 7.05 3.45 4.60
N ARG A 40 5.75 3.20 4.61
CA ARG A 40 4.82 3.65 3.57
C ARG A 40 3.58 4.24 4.21
N ILE A 41 3.13 5.37 3.70
CA ILE A 41 1.73 5.79 3.83
C ILE A 41 0.98 5.36 2.58
N ARG A 42 -0.17 4.70 2.73
CA ARG A 42 -1.07 4.35 1.63
C ARG A 42 -2.44 4.98 1.86
N PHE A 43 -2.93 5.69 0.85
CA PHE A 43 -4.29 6.22 0.77
C PHE A 43 -5.13 5.38 -0.16
N TYR A 44 -6.36 5.09 0.23
CA TYR A 44 -7.34 4.35 -0.56
C TYR A 44 -8.74 4.67 -0.05
N ASP A 45 -9.70 4.81 -0.97
CA ASP A 45 -11.02 5.34 -0.65
C ASP A 45 -10.90 6.63 0.22
N GLU A 46 -11.52 6.65 1.40
CA GLU A 46 -11.44 7.74 2.38
C GLU A 46 -10.44 7.44 3.53
N LYS A 47 -9.65 6.38 3.41
CA LYS A 47 -8.75 5.88 4.45
C LYS A 47 -7.29 6.15 4.15
N ALA A 48 -6.50 6.13 5.22
CA ALA A 48 -5.05 6.16 5.15
C ALA A 48 -4.45 5.14 6.13
N THR A 49 -3.34 4.51 5.73
CA THR A 49 -2.61 3.55 6.55
C THR A 49 -1.14 3.89 6.56
N LEU A 50 -0.50 3.76 7.72
CA LEU A 50 0.95 3.76 7.89
C LEU A 50 1.41 2.30 8.05
N THR A 51 2.28 1.85 7.15
CA THR A 51 2.84 0.51 7.21
C THR A 51 4.35 0.57 7.48
N VAL A 52 4.82 -0.19 8.47
CA VAL A 52 6.24 -0.44 8.75
C VAL A 52 6.54 -1.90 8.43
N LYS A 53 7.50 -2.12 7.52
CA LYS A 53 7.90 -3.42 7.02
C LYS A 53 9.37 -3.67 7.36
N GLY A 54 9.65 -4.79 8.02
CA GLY A 54 11.00 -5.29 8.27
C GLY A 54 11.64 -5.93 7.03
N PRO A 55 12.91 -6.34 7.13
CA PRO A 55 13.58 -7.08 6.05
C PRO A 55 12.88 -8.42 5.81
N ARG A 56 12.92 -8.89 4.56
CA ARG A 56 12.36 -10.20 4.20
C ARG A 56 13.22 -11.34 4.73
N LYS A 57 12.54 -12.40 5.18
CA LYS A 57 13.10 -13.72 5.49
C LYS A 57 12.34 -14.75 4.65
N GLY A 58 12.88 -15.11 3.49
CA GLY A 58 12.18 -15.94 2.51
C GLY A 58 10.91 -15.26 1.98
N LEU A 59 9.75 -15.89 2.20
CA LEU A 59 8.43 -15.39 1.77
C LEU A 59 7.73 -14.50 2.80
N ALA A 60 8.30 -14.34 3.99
CA ALA A 60 7.70 -13.57 5.08
C ALA A 60 8.55 -12.36 5.46
N ARG A 61 7.93 -11.43 6.20
CA ARG A 61 8.60 -10.35 6.92
C ARG A 61 7.71 -9.90 8.07
N ASP A 62 8.30 -9.20 9.03
CA ASP A 62 7.52 -8.46 10.01
C ASP A 62 6.83 -7.28 9.31
N GLU A 63 5.54 -7.13 9.56
CA GLU A 63 4.72 -6.08 8.96
C GLU A 63 3.73 -5.58 10.02
N PHE A 64 3.72 -4.26 10.21
CA PHE A 64 2.80 -3.57 11.11
C PHE A 64 2.06 -2.52 10.31
N GLU A 65 0.73 -2.59 10.30
CA GLU A 65 -0.13 -1.64 9.61
C GLU A 65 -1.09 -1.00 10.60
N TYR A 66 -1.13 0.33 10.60
CA TYR A 66 -2.02 1.11 11.45
C TYR A 66 -2.85 2.05 10.58
N GLU A 67 -4.15 2.10 10.85
CA GLU A 67 -5.00 3.16 10.30
C GLU A 67 -4.54 4.50 10.90
N ILE A 68 -4.36 5.50 10.03
CA ILE A 68 -4.02 6.86 10.44
C ILE A 68 -5.11 7.80 9.96
N ARG A 69 -5.27 8.94 10.66
CA ARG A 69 -6.24 9.95 10.27
C ARG A 69 -5.90 10.47 8.87
N ASN A 70 -6.79 10.20 7.91
CA ASN A 70 -6.75 10.79 6.59
C ASN A 70 -7.29 12.23 6.67
N ARG A 71 -6.42 13.20 6.97
CA ARG A 71 -6.77 14.61 6.77
C ARG A 71 -6.54 14.90 5.29
N PRO A 72 -7.53 15.39 4.53
CA PRO A 72 -7.29 15.82 3.16
C PRO A 72 -6.18 16.87 3.20
N ILE A 73 -5.09 16.60 2.48
CA ILE A 73 -4.13 17.64 2.14
C ILE A 73 -4.95 18.60 1.29
N VAL A 74 -5.29 19.76 1.86
CA VAL A 74 -5.80 20.88 1.08
C VAL A 74 -4.61 21.27 0.21
N THR A 75 -4.53 20.68 -0.98
CA THR A 75 -3.67 21.20 -2.03
C THR A 75 -4.15 22.63 -2.22
N ALA A 76 -3.34 23.60 -1.80
CA ALA A 76 -3.58 24.98 -2.16
C ALA A 76 -3.80 24.98 -3.67
N ALA A 77 -5.02 25.34 -4.09
CA ALA A 77 -5.29 25.54 -5.49
C ALA A 77 -4.30 26.60 -5.94
N THR A 78 -3.36 26.21 -6.79
CA THR A 78 -2.75 27.18 -7.69
C THR A 78 -3.89 27.56 -8.64
N GLU A 79 -4.63 28.60 -8.28
CA GLU A 79 -5.50 29.32 -9.22
C GLU A 79 -4.64 30.02 -10.28
N PRO A 80 -5.19 30.22 -11.50
CA PRO A 80 -4.45 30.64 -12.69
C PRO A 80 -3.79 32.03 -12.58
#